data_AF-A0A382QK69-F1
#
_entry.id   AF-A0A382QK69-F1
#
_cell.length_a   1.000
_cell.length_b   1.000
_cell.length_c   1.000
_cell.angle_alpha   90.00
_cell.angle_beta   90.00
_cell.angle_gamma   90.00
#
_symmetry.space_group_name_H-M   'P 1'
#
loop_
_entity.id
_entity.type
_entity.pdbx_description
1 polymer ?
#
loop_
_entity_poly.entity_id
_entity_poly.type
_entity_poly.pdbx_seq_one_letter_code
_entity_poly.pdbx_strand_id
1 'polypeptide(L)'
;MVIASAGSGKTYHLASCFIQLLAAGVPHSEILASTFTRRAAGEILERVLVRLAESAIDAEKARTLSQDTRNEMLGNSSACRTLLARVLIDLHQMNVSTLDAFFIRVARSFSHELGLAPGWTISDDVAKDQLRTEAVQTVLAESDTSEWTGLLRRLNKGSVNRVIH
;
A
#
# COMPACT_ATOMS: atom_id res chain seq x y z
N MET A 1 13.60 13.94 1.41
CA MET A 1 12.58 13.52 0.42
C MET A 1 13.31 12.98 -0.80
N VAL A 2 13.23 11.66 -1.08
CA VAL A 2 13.81 11.07 -2.29
C VAL A 2 12.75 11.16 -3.39
N ILE A 3 12.90 12.13 -4.30
CA ILE A 3 12.06 12.25 -5.49
C ILE A 3 12.76 11.44 -6.58
N ALA A 4 12.24 10.27 -6.87
CA ALA A 4 12.73 9.47 -7.97
C ALA A 4 11.65 9.45 -9.06
N SER A 5 12.01 9.58 -10.34
CA SER A 5 11.13 9.55 -11.53
C SER A 5 10.96 8.12 -12.07
N ALA A 6 9.90 7.82 -12.84
CA ALA A 6 9.67 6.47 -13.37
C ALA A 6 10.93 5.96 -14.11
N GLY A 7 11.43 4.76 -13.75
CA GLY A 7 12.65 4.17 -14.33
C GLY A 7 13.98 4.47 -13.62
N SER A 8 14.02 5.32 -12.59
CA SER A 8 15.28 5.79 -11.95
C SER A 8 15.82 4.94 -10.79
N GLY A 9 15.45 3.65 -10.69
CA GLY A 9 15.90 2.81 -9.58
C GLY A 9 15.23 3.09 -8.24
N LYS A 10 14.01 3.68 -8.21
CA LYS A 10 13.30 3.99 -6.96
C LYS A 10 13.16 2.79 -6.03
N THR A 11 12.79 1.64 -6.60
CA THR A 11 12.60 0.40 -5.83
C THR A 11 13.94 -0.10 -5.27
N TYR A 12 15.04 0.14 -5.99
CA TYR A 12 16.38 -0.17 -5.51
C TYR A 12 16.75 0.69 -4.30
N HIS A 13 16.59 2.00 -4.40
CA HIS A 13 16.84 2.93 -3.29
C HIS A 13 15.92 2.67 -2.10
N LEU A 14 14.64 2.35 -2.34
CA LEU A 14 13.68 2.03 -1.29
C LEU A 14 14.10 0.76 -0.55
N ALA A 15 14.53 -0.29 -1.26
CA ALA A 15 15.07 -1.49 -0.64
C ALA A 15 16.35 -1.19 0.17
N SER A 16 17.28 -0.39 -0.36
CA SER A 16 18.48 0.03 0.39
C SER A 16 18.12 0.79 1.67
N CYS A 17 17.18 1.73 1.59
CA CYS A 17 16.69 2.48 2.75
C CYS A 17 16.07 1.56 3.81
N PHE A 18 15.25 0.59 3.37
CA PHE A 18 14.65 -0.38 4.27
C PHE A 18 15.72 -1.22 4.98
N ILE A 19 16.68 -1.76 4.23
CA ILE A 19 17.79 -2.55 4.79
C ILE A 19 18.64 -1.71 5.74
N GLN A 20 18.88 -0.45 5.43
CA GLN A 20 19.62 0.47 6.29
C GLN A 20 18.95 0.61 7.67
N LEU A 21 17.62 0.79 7.70
CA LEU A 21 16.86 0.90 8.96
C LEU A 21 16.89 -0.41 9.76
N LEU A 22 16.75 -1.56 9.09
CA LEU A 22 16.87 -2.87 9.73
C LEU A 22 18.27 -3.09 10.33
N ALA A 23 19.31 -2.72 9.59
CA ALA A 23 20.69 -2.82 10.04
C ALA A 23 21.01 -1.88 11.21
N ALA A 24 20.31 -0.74 11.29
CA ALA A 24 20.36 0.17 12.43
C ALA A 24 19.61 -0.37 13.69
N GLY A 25 18.97 -1.55 13.57
CA GLY A 25 18.27 -2.19 14.68
C GLY A 25 16.82 -1.73 14.87
N VAL A 26 16.25 -0.98 13.92
CA VAL A 26 14.83 -0.59 13.97
C VAL A 26 13.97 -1.86 13.85
N PRO A 27 12.99 -2.08 14.75
CA PRO A 27 12.08 -3.21 14.65
C PRO A 27 11.33 -3.24 13.31
N HIS A 28 11.12 -4.44 12.74
CA HIS A 28 10.40 -4.61 11.47
C HIS A 28 9.01 -3.94 11.47
N SER A 29 8.32 -4.02 12.61
CA SER A 29 6.99 -3.46 12.84
C SER A 29 6.97 -1.92 12.83
N GLU A 30 8.12 -1.26 13.01
CA GLU A 30 8.23 0.21 13.04
C GLU A 30 8.62 0.80 11.68
N ILE A 31 8.95 -0.03 10.68
CA ILE A 31 9.33 0.42 9.34
C ILE A 31 8.17 0.23 8.37
N LEU A 32 7.53 1.31 7.92
CA LEU A 32 6.47 1.26 6.91
C LEU A 32 7.02 1.55 5.50
N ALA A 33 6.85 0.60 4.59
CA ALA A 33 6.97 0.82 3.15
C ALA A 33 5.60 0.65 2.48
N SER A 34 5.05 1.74 1.95
CA SER A 34 3.73 1.74 1.29
C SER A 34 3.81 2.05 -0.21
N THR A 35 2.90 1.46 -0.99
CA THR A 35 2.77 1.71 -2.44
C THR A 35 1.31 1.64 -2.90
N PHE A 36 1.04 1.87 -4.19
CA PHE A 36 -0.32 1.86 -4.74
C PHE A 36 -0.82 0.48 -5.14
N THR A 37 0.06 -0.50 -5.36
CA THR A 37 -0.35 -1.82 -5.87
C THR A 37 0.22 -2.96 -5.02
N ARG A 38 -0.57 -4.03 -4.87
CA ARG A 38 -0.12 -5.26 -4.17
C ARG A 38 1.13 -5.86 -4.83
N ARG A 39 1.21 -5.79 -6.16
CA ARG A 39 2.37 -6.25 -6.93
C ARG A 39 3.63 -5.46 -6.56
N ALA A 40 3.56 -4.12 -6.51
CA ALA A 40 4.71 -3.31 -6.13
C ALA A 40 5.14 -3.54 -4.68
N ALA A 41 4.19 -3.82 -3.78
CA ALA A 41 4.51 -4.16 -2.39
C ALA A 41 5.30 -5.48 -2.32
N GLY A 42 4.84 -6.50 -3.06
CA GLY A 42 5.56 -7.76 -3.22
C GLY A 42 6.97 -7.57 -3.80
N GLU A 43 7.11 -6.75 -4.84
CA GLU A 43 8.40 -6.45 -5.47
C GLU A 43 9.37 -5.76 -4.50
N ILE A 44 8.89 -4.84 -3.65
CA ILE A 44 9.71 -4.18 -2.62
C ILE A 44 10.24 -5.22 -1.63
N LEU A 45 9.35 -6.07 -1.10
CA LEU A 45 9.70 -7.12 -0.13
C LEU A 45 10.71 -8.10 -0.74
N GLU A 46 10.44 -8.58 -1.95
CA GLU A 46 11.32 -9.49 -2.69
C GLU A 46 12.71 -8.87 -2.86
N ARG A 47 12.81 -7.61 -3.29
CA ARG A 47 14.10 -6.93 -3.47
C ARG A 47 14.88 -6.80 -2.17
N VAL A 48 14.22 -6.54 -1.03
CA VAL A 48 14.90 -6.50 0.27
C VAL A 48 15.50 -7.86 0.60
N LEU A 49 14.71 -8.94 0.46
CA LEU A 49 15.14 -10.31 0.77
C LEU A 49 16.25 -10.80 -0.15
N VAL A 50 16.09 -10.63 -1.47
CA VAL A 50 17.08 -11.04 -2.47
C VAL A 50 18.40 -10.33 -2.24
N ARG A 51 18.39 -9.01 -2.01
CA ARG A 51 19.63 -8.26 -1.78
C ARG A 51 20.37 -8.72 -0.52
N LEU A 52 19.64 -9.00 0.56
CA LEU A 52 20.22 -9.55 1.78
C LEU A 52 20.78 -10.96 1.55
N ALA A 53 20.03 -11.83 0.86
CA ALA A 53 20.42 -13.20 0.54
C ALA A 53 21.67 -13.27 -0.35
N GLU A 54 21.73 -12.44 -1.38
CA GLU A 54 22.89 -12.36 -2.26
C GLU A 54 24.12 -11.81 -1.53
N SER A 55 23.96 -10.75 -0.74
CA SER A 55 25.05 -10.17 0.06
C SER A 55 25.53 -11.12 1.17
N ALA A 56 24.67 -12.03 1.62
CA ALA A 56 24.98 -13.05 2.60
C ALA A 56 25.89 -14.17 2.04
N ILE A 57 25.97 -14.37 0.73
CA ILE A 57 26.78 -15.43 0.11
C ILE A 57 27.90 -14.89 -0.79
N ASP A 58 27.82 -13.63 -1.21
CA ASP A 58 28.78 -12.98 -2.11
C ASP A 58 29.38 -11.73 -1.45
N ALA A 59 30.70 -11.72 -1.29
CA ALA A 59 31.45 -10.63 -0.66
C ALA A 59 31.46 -9.35 -1.50
N GLU A 60 31.38 -9.45 -2.83
CA GLU A 60 31.31 -8.27 -3.69
C GLU A 60 29.95 -7.59 -3.54
N LYS A 61 28.88 -8.37 -3.52
CA LYS A 61 27.52 -7.86 -3.29
C LYS A 61 27.35 -7.27 -1.90
N ALA A 62 28.00 -7.85 -0.88
CA ALA A 62 28.07 -7.26 0.46
C ALA A 62 28.72 -5.86 0.44
N ARG A 63 29.85 -5.69 -0.26
CA ARG A 63 30.48 -4.37 -0.41
C ARG A 63 29.57 -3.36 -1.10
N THR A 64 28.88 -3.77 -2.17
CA THR A 64 27.89 -2.91 -2.84
C THR A 64 26.74 -2.51 -1.90
N LEU A 65 26.18 -3.48 -1.15
CA LEU A 65 25.13 -3.20 -0.18
C LEU A 65 25.60 -2.24 0.93
N SER A 66 26.84 -2.40 1.40
CA SER A 66 27.45 -1.49 2.37
C SER A 66 27.50 -0.05 1.88
N GLN A 67 27.90 0.15 0.62
CA GLN A 67 27.95 1.48 0.01
C GLN A 67 26.55 2.10 -0.12
N ASP A 68 25.58 1.32 -0.60
CA ASP A 68 24.21 1.80 -0.81
C ASP A 68 23.47 2.14 0.49
N THR A 69 23.73 1.36 1.54
CA THR A 69 23.11 1.54 2.86
C THR A 69 23.93 2.48 3.75
N ARG A 70 25.13 2.87 3.31
CA ARG A 70 26.11 3.63 4.11
C ARG A 70 26.35 2.97 5.47
N ASN A 71 26.44 1.65 5.48
CA ASN A 71 26.65 0.84 6.67
C ASN A 71 27.83 -0.12 6.45
N GLU A 72 28.97 0.19 7.05
CA GLU A 72 30.21 -0.57 6.91
C GLU A 72 30.07 -2.04 7.35
N MET A 73 29.24 -2.32 8.36
CA MET A 73 29.05 -3.68 8.86
C MET A 73 28.47 -4.60 7.78
N LEU A 74 27.60 -4.08 6.91
CA LEU A 74 27.03 -4.83 5.80
C LEU A 74 28.04 -5.14 4.68
N GLY A 75 29.27 -4.62 4.76
CA GLY A 75 30.36 -5.01 3.86
C GLY A 75 30.86 -6.44 4.11
N ASN A 76 30.47 -7.04 5.24
CA ASN A 76 30.79 -8.41 5.61
C ASN A 76 29.60 -9.34 5.35
N SER A 77 29.76 -10.36 4.50
CA SER A 77 28.71 -11.34 4.21
C SER A 77 28.18 -12.07 5.45
N SER A 78 28.98 -12.21 6.51
CA SER A 78 28.53 -12.78 7.79
C SER A 78 27.55 -11.87 8.52
N ALA A 79 27.75 -10.55 8.47
CA ALA A 79 26.80 -9.59 9.02
C ALA A 79 25.51 -9.59 8.21
N CYS A 80 25.59 -9.65 6.87
CA CYS A 80 24.43 -9.81 5.99
C CYS A 80 23.65 -11.10 6.29
N ARG A 81 24.34 -12.23 6.52
CA ARG A 81 23.70 -13.49 6.95
C ARG A 81 22.95 -13.34 8.26
N THR A 82 23.55 -12.65 9.24
CA THR A 82 22.94 -12.43 10.55
C THR A 82 21.69 -11.56 10.43
N LEU A 83 21.77 -10.49 9.65
CA LEU A 83 20.61 -9.61 9.40
C LEU A 83 19.51 -10.35 8.64
N LEU A 84 19.86 -11.10 7.59
CA LEU A 84 18.91 -11.93 6.84
C LEU A 84 18.20 -12.93 7.75
N ALA A 85 18.92 -13.64 8.62
CA ALA A 85 18.32 -14.59 9.55
C ALA A 85 17.31 -13.92 10.48
N ARG A 86 17.64 -12.74 11.01
CA ARG A 86 16.70 -11.94 11.82
C ARG A 86 15.46 -11.54 11.04
N VAL A 87 15.63 -11.09 9.79
CA VAL A 87 14.51 -10.72 8.91
C VAL A 87 13.60 -11.91 8.60
N LEU A 88 14.17 -13.10 8.40
CA LEU A 88 13.38 -14.30 8.10
C LEU A 88 12.57 -14.79 9.31
N ILE A 89 13.10 -14.65 10.53
CA ILE A 89 12.38 -15.00 11.77
C ILE A 89 11.14 -14.09 11.96
N ASP A 90 11.32 -12.80 11.75
CA ASP A 90 10.27 -11.78 11.94
C ASP A 90 9.62 -11.33 10.64
N LEU A 91 9.64 -12.16 9.59
CA LEU A 91 9.18 -11.78 8.25
C LEU A 91 7.72 -11.32 8.23
N HIS A 92 6.88 -11.95 9.05
CA HIS A 92 5.46 -11.62 9.21
C HIS A 92 5.22 -10.23 9.80
N GLN A 93 6.22 -9.65 10.48
CA GLN A 93 6.17 -8.30 11.05
C GLN A 93 6.61 -7.23 10.04
N MET A 94 7.07 -7.61 8.84
CA MET A 94 7.47 -6.63 7.83
C MET A 94 6.27 -5.84 7.30
N ASN A 95 6.30 -4.53 7.50
CA ASN A 95 5.24 -3.62 7.08
C ASN A 95 5.47 -3.08 5.66
N VAL A 96 5.37 -3.98 4.67
CA VAL A 96 5.37 -3.63 3.24
C VAL A 96 3.97 -3.86 2.66
N SER A 97 3.22 -2.80 2.39
CA SER A 97 1.80 -2.92 1.99
C SER A 97 1.34 -1.88 0.98
N THR A 98 0.08 -1.97 0.55
CA THR A 98 -0.55 -0.86 -0.16
C THR A 98 -0.94 0.26 0.80
N LEU A 99 -1.14 1.47 0.28
CA LEU A 99 -1.71 2.60 1.02
C LEU A 99 -3.08 2.25 1.57
N ASP A 100 -3.96 1.64 0.78
CA ASP A 100 -5.31 1.26 1.23
C ASP A 100 -5.25 0.29 2.42
N ALA A 101 -4.40 -0.74 2.35
CA ALA A 101 -4.23 -1.69 3.44
C ALA A 101 -3.72 -1.02 4.73
N PHE A 102 -2.82 -0.02 4.58
CA PHE A 102 -2.37 0.78 5.71
C PHE A 102 -3.50 1.63 6.31
N PHE A 103 -4.24 2.37 5.48
CA PHE A 103 -5.36 3.19 5.97
C PHE A 103 -6.47 2.36 6.61
N ILE A 104 -6.79 1.19 6.06
CA ILE A 104 -7.76 0.26 6.66
C ILE A 104 -7.30 -0.17 8.06
N ARG A 105 -6.01 -0.49 8.22
CA ARG A 105 -5.43 -0.87 9.52
C ARG A 105 -5.47 0.29 10.53
N VAL A 106 -5.20 1.52 10.08
CA VAL A 106 -5.34 2.72 10.92
C VAL A 106 -6.80 2.93 11.33
N ALA A 107 -7.74 2.93 10.37
CA ALA A 107 -9.15 3.13 10.66
C ALA A 107 -9.74 2.04 11.58
N ARG A 108 -9.25 0.80 11.49
CA ARG A 108 -9.59 -0.28 12.43
C ARG A 108 -9.10 -0.02 13.85
N SER A 109 -7.93 0.61 14.00
CA SER A 109 -7.35 0.93 15.30
C SER A 109 -8.07 2.10 16.00
N PHE A 110 -8.74 2.95 15.23
CA PHE A 110 -9.48 4.14 15.72
C PHE A 110 -10.97 4.09 15.34
N SER A 111 -11.57 2.89 15.28
CA SER A 111 -12.94 2.74 14.75
C SER A 111 -13.97 3.48 15.60
N HIS A 112 -13.79 3.49 16.92
CA HIS A 112 -14.70 4.20 17.84
C HIS A 112 -14.63 5.72 17.64
N GLU A 113 -13.42 6.28 17.54
CA GLU A 113 -13.17 7.71 17.33
C GLU A 113 -13.69 8.18 15.96
N LEU A 114 -13.69 7.30 14.96
CA LEU A 114 -14.22 7.57 13.63
C LEU A 114 -15.74 7.34 13.53
N GLY A 115 -16.40 6.90 14.60
CA GLY A 115 -17.84 6.56 14.59
C GLY A 115 -18.17 5.34 13.72
N LEU A 116 -17.18 4.49 13.44
CA LEU A 116 -17.37 3.26 12.67
C LEU A 116 -17.87 2.13 13.56
N ALA A 117 -18.83 1.36 13.06
CA ALA A 117 -19.35 0.20 13.76
C ALA A 117 -18.24 -0.85 14.01
N PRO A 118 -18.31 -1.62 15.12
CA PRO A 118 -17.42 -2.75 15.35
C PRO A 118 -17.49 -3.74 14.17
N GLY A 119 -16.33 -4.19 13.70
CA GLY A 119 -16.26 -5.16 12.60
C GLY A 119 -16.58 -4.58 11.21
N TRP A 120 -16.53 -3.25 11.03
CA TRP A 120 -16.68 -2.65 9.71
C TRP A 120 -15.72 -3.24 8.67
N THR A 121 -16.20 -3.32 7.44
CA THR A 121 -15.44 -3.81 6.30
C THR A 121 -15.56 -2.84 5.13
N ILE A 122 -14.59 -2.87 4.23
CA ILE A 122 -14.74 -2.21 2.94
C ILE A 122 -15.78 -2.99 2.14
N SER A 123 -16.75 -2.28 1.56
CA SER A 123 -17.75 -2.86 0.67
C SER A 123 -17.07 -3.39 -0.59
N ASP A 124 -17.48 -4.56 -1.06
CA ASP A 124 -17.18 -5.00 -2.42
C ASP A 124 -18.09 -4.29 -3.43
N ASP A 125 -17.80 -4.47 -4.72
CA ASP A 125 -18.53 -3.82 -5.82
C ASP A 125 -19.99 -4.28 -5.89
N VAL A 126 -20.28 -5.54 -5.56
CA VAL A 126 -21.64 -6.10 -5.60
C VAL A 126 -22.51 -5.46 -4.51
N ALA A 127 -22.02 -5.44 -3.27
CA ALA A 127 -22.69 -4.79 -2.15
C ALA A 127 -22.83 -3.28 -2.38
N LYS A 128 -21.84 -2.64 -3.02
CA LYS A 128 -21.90 -1.22 -3.35
C LYS A 128 -23.00 -0.90 -4.35
N ASP A 129 -23.16 -1.72 -5.39
CA ASP A 129 -24.23 -1.54 -6.38
C ASP A 129 -25.62 -1.81 -5.78
N GLN A 130 -25.74 -2.79 -4.89
CA GLN A 130 -26.97 -3.05 -4.13
C GLN A 130 -27.32 -1.86 -3.24
N LEU A 131 -26.40 -1.40 -2.39
CA LEU A 131 -26.58 -0.24 -1.51
C LEU A 131 -26.92 1.03 -2.30
N ARG A 132 -26.28 1.23 -3.46
CA ARG A 132 -26.59 2.36 -4.34
C ARG A 132 -28.01 2.26 -4.89
N THR A 133 -28.43 1.07 -5.30
CA THR A 133 -29.79 0.85 -5.82
C THR A 133 -30.83 1.09 -4.72
N GLU A 134 -30.61 0.57 -3.52
CA GLU A 134 -31.48 0.78 -2.36
C GLU A 134 -31.55 2.26 -1.95
N ALA A 135 -30.41 2.96 -1.92
CA ALA A 135 -30.37 4.39 -1.61
C ALA A 135 -31.16 5.21 -2.65
N VAL A 136 -31.01 4.88 -3.94
CA VAL A 136 -31.80 5.51 -5.01
C VAL A 136 -33.29 5.20 -4.81
N GLN A 137 -33.67 3.95 -4.58
CA GLN A 137 -35.08 3.58 -4.35
C GLN A 137 -35.69 4.30 -3.15
N THR A 138 -34.94 4.47 -2.06
CA THR A 138 -35.41 5.17 -0.85
C THR A 138 -35.70 6.64 -1.15
N VAL A 139 -34.76 7.36 -1.77
CA VAL A 139 -34.97 8.76 -2.19
C VAL A 139 -36.17 8.88 -3.13
N LEU A 140 -36.26 7.96 -4.09
CA LEU A 140 -37.34 7.92 -5.06
C LEU A 140 -38.72 7.64 -4.42
N ALA A 141 -38.78 6.85 -3.36
CA ALA A 141 -40.01 6.56 -2.62
C ALA A 141 -40.45 7.74 -1.73
N GLU A 142 -39.51 8.54 -1.25
CA GLU A 142 -39.76 9.74 -0.42
C GLU A 142 -40.00 11.02 -1.24
N SER A 143 -39.59 11.03 -2.51
CA SER A 143 -39.72 12.20 -3.41
C SER A 143 -41.13 12.38 -3.98
N ASP A 144 -41.54 13.64 -4.04
CA ASP A 144 -42.85 14.04 -4.57
C ASP A 144 -42.87 14.12 -6.12
N THR A 145 -44.06 14.12 -6.72
CA THR A 145 -44.22 14.03 -8.20
C THR A 145 -43.49 15.16 -8.97
N SER A 146 -43.35 16.35 -8.35
CA SER A 146 -42.62 17.48 -8.93
C SER A 146 -41.09 17.31 -8.91
N GLU A 147 -40.54 16.61 -7.93
CA GLU A 147 -39.10 16.33 -7.86
C GLU A 147 -38.70 15.27 -8.89
N TRP A 148 -39.52 14.23 -9.01
CA TRP A 148 -39.39 13.18 -10.02
C TRP A 148 -39.35 13.69 -11.44
N THR A 149 -40.26 14.60 -11.79
CA THR A 149 -40.31 15.22 -13.11
C THR A 149 -39.10 16.12 -13.39
N GLY A 150 -38.55 16.76 -12.35
CA GLY A 150 -37.29 17.51 -12.43
C GLY A 150 -36.07 16.60 -12.65
N LEU A 151 -36.01 15.47 -11.95
CA LEU A 151 -34.92 14.49 -12.01
C LEU A 151 -34.88 13.78 -13.37
N LEU A 152 -36.05 13.33 -13.87
CA LEU A 152 -36.20 12.77 -15.22
C LEU A 152 -35.79 13.77 -16.30
N ARG A 153 -36.18 15.06 -16.18
CA ARG A 153 -35.74 16.11 -17.11
C ARG A 153 -34.22 16.30 -17.12
N ARG A 154 -33.56 16.22 -15.96
CA ARG A 154 -32.10 16.36 -15.84
C ARG A 154 -31.35 15.16 -16.42
N LEU A 155 -31.83 13.94 -16.15
CA LEU A 155 -31.25 12.72 -16.73
C LEU A 155 -31.41 12.69 -18.26
N ASN A 156 -32.59 13.06 -18.77
CA ASN A 156 -32.84 13.07 -20.22
C ASN A 156 -32.14 14.21 -20.96
N LYS A 157 -31.87 15.35 -20.30
CA LYS A 157 -31.02 16.41 -20.88
C LYS A 157 -29.54 15.98 -20.99
N GLY A 158 -29.07 15.07 -20.13
CA GLY A 158 -27.70 14.54 -20.19
C GLY A 158 -27.47 13.54 -21.32
N SER A 159 -28.50 12.76 -21.70
CA SER A 159 -28.44 11.80 -22.82
C SER A 159 -28.59 12.46 -24.19
N VAL A 160 -29.27 13.61 -24.30
CA VAL A 160 -29.39 14.36 -25.57
C VAL A 160 -28.07 15.03 -25.97
N ASN A 161 -27.15 15.31 -25.03
CA ASN A 161 -25.86 15.94 -25.32
C ASN A 161 -24.69 14.97 -25.61
N ARG A 162 -24.93 13.65 -25.64
CA ARG A 162 -23.91 12.63 -25.99
C ARG A 162 -24.06 12.03 -27.39
N VAL A 163 -25.04 12.49 -28.16
CA VAL A 163 -25.19 12.14 -29.58
C VAL A 163 -25.09 13.43 -30.37
N ILE A 164 -23.88 13.94 -30.54
CA ILE A 164 -23.40 14.74 -31.69
C ILE A 164 -21.89 14.94 -31.45
N HIS A 165 -21.11 14.49 -32.45
CA HIS A 165 -19.64 14.40 -32.59
C HIS A 165 -18.97 13.13 -32.07
#